data_AF-B9RV13-F1
#
_entry.id   AF-B9RV13-F1
#
_cell.length_a   1.000
_cell.length_b   1.000
_cell.length_c   1.000
_cell.angle_alpha   90.00
_cell.angle_beta   90.00
_cell.angle_gamma   90.00
#
_symmetry.space_group_name_H-M   'P 1'
#
loop_
_entity.id
_entity.type
_entity.pdbx_description
1 polymer ?
#
loop_
_entity_poly.entity_id
_entity_poly.type
_entity_poly.pdbx_seq_one_letter_code
_entity_poly.pdbx_strand_id
1 'polypeptide(L)'
;MNVQQWKEATKDIKQWEKLRCPICIEHPHNAVLLNCSSFDSGCRPYMCNTDDRHSNCLDQFCKSSGSCPSASTSSNESGSNQRKLACPLCRGEIHGWFMILDPARELLNSKPRSCSYESCDFVGDYSELSKHVLSDHPAIQPLEDDLRQLTFQVNKFF
;
A
#
# COMPACT_ATOMS: atom_id res chain seq x y z
N MET A 1 -9.94 32.02 5.52
CA MET A 1 -9.09 30.90 5.99
C MET A 1 -8.48 31.30 7.32
N ASN A 2 -8.57 30.45 8.36
CA ASN A 2 -8.19 30.77 9.75
C ASN A 2 -6.75 30.28 10.06
N VAL A 3 -5.98 31.06 10.83
CA VAL A 3 -4.59 30.76 11.28
C VAL A 3 -4.50 29.41 12.02
N GLN A 4 -5.54 29.03 12.76
CA GLN A 4 -5.59 27.76 13.50
C GLN A 4 -5.50 26.54 12.57
N GLN A 5 -6.27 26.57 11.48
CA GLN A 5 -6.36 25.51 10.49
C GLN A 5 -5.03 25.31 9.75
N TRP A 6 -4.25 26.39 9.53
CA TRP A 6 -2.92 26.30 8.93
C TRP A 6 -1.88 25.66 9.87
N LYS A 7 -1.95 25.94 11.18
CA LYS A 7 -1.07 25.31 12.17
C LYS A 7 -1.33 23.80 12.31
N GLU A 8 -2.59 23.38 12.22
CA GLU A 8 -2.99 21.97 12.24
C GLU A 8 -2.55 21.26 10.95
N ALA A 9 -2.85 21.83 9.77
CA ALA A 9 -2.43 21.28 8.49
C ALA A 9 -0.89 21.17 8.37
N THR A 10 -0.13 22.17 8.84
CA THR A 10 1.34 22.11 8.83
C THR A 10 1.91 21.07 9.78
N LYS A 11 1.22 20.78 10.89
CA LYS A 11 1.60 19.69 11.80
C LYS A 11 1.39 18.34 11.14
N ASP A 12 0.28 18.16 10.43
CA ASP A 12 -0.05 16.92 9.73
C ASP A 12 0.90 16.67 8.55
N ILE A 13 1.21 17.71 7.76
CA ILE A 13 2.21 17.64 6.67
C ILE A 13 3.56 17.16 7.20
N LYS A 14 4.06 17.75 8.29
CA LYS A 14 5.35 17.36 8.90
C LYS A 14 5.35 15.91 9.40
N GLN A 15 4.21 15.39 9.83
CA GLN A 15 4.08 13.98 10.21
C GLN A 15 4.15 13.09 8.98
N TRP A 16 3.41 13.42 7.92
CA TRP A 16 3.38 12.65 6.67
C TRP A 16 4.74 12.60 5.98
N GLU A 17 5.54 13.66 6.04
CA GLU A 17 6.90 13.69 5.48
C GLU A 17 7.85 12.63 6.09
N LYS A 18 7.62 12.26 7.34
CA LYS A 18 8.43 11.28 8.08
C LYS A 18 7.93 9.85 7.93
N LEU A 19 6.78 9.63 7.31
CA LEU A 19 6.25 8.28 7.14
C LEU A 19 7.11 7.48 6.18
N ARG A 20 7.41 6.24 6.58
CA ARG A 20 8.12 5.26 5.76
C ARG A 20 7.37 3.93 5.82
N CYS A 21 7.36 3.24 4.70
CA CYS A 21 6.85 1.88 4.64
C CYS A 21 7.82 0.94 5.37
N PRO A 22 7.38 0.11 6.33
CA PRO A 22 8.24 -0.82 7.05
C PRO A 22 8.93 -1.88 6.18
N ILE A 23 8.48 -2.08 4.95
CA ILE A 23 9.01 -3.10 4.03
C ILE A 23 10.06 -2.51 3.10
N CYS A 24 9.69 -1.51 2.30
CA CYS A 24 10.62 -0.91 1.34
C CYS A 24 11.43 0.26 1.93
N ILE A 25 11.15 0.71 3.16
CA ILE A 25 11.86 1.79 3.88
C ILE A 25 11.75 3.17 3.19
N GLU A 26 10.92 3.28 2.16
CA GLU A 26 10.65 4.50 1.40
C GLU A 26 9.29 5.11 1.75
N HIS A 27 8.99 6.30 1.21
CA HIS A 27 7.65 6.88 1.33
C HIS A 27 6.58 5.95 0.70
N PRO A 28 5.49 5.64 1.41
CA PRO A 28 4.49 4.72 0.89
C PRO A 28 3.65 5.37 -0.23
N HIS A 29 3.57 4.73 -1.39
CA HIS A 29 2.63 5.11 -2.46
C HIS A 29 1.31 4.35 -2.32
N ASN A 30 0.21 5.02 -2.68
CA ASN A 30 -1.16 4.59 -2.39
C ASN A 30 -1.30 4.12 -0.93
N ALA A 31 -0.75 4.91 -0.02
CA ALA A 31 -0.51 4.48 1.35
C ALA A 31 -1.79 4.02 2.07
N VAL A 32 -1.67 2.91 2.78
CA VAL A 32 -2.68 2.41 3.73
C VAL A 32 -2.12 2.42 5.14
N LEU A 33 -3.00 2.54 6.13
CA LEU A 33 -2.67 2.44 7.55
C LEU A 33 -3.20 1.12 8.11
N LEU A 34 -2.33 0.27 8.65
CA LEU A 34 -2.80 -0.99 9.27
C LEU A 34 -3.44 -0.72 10.62
N ASN A 35 -4.54 -1.43 10.89
CA ASN A 35 -5.26 -1.42 12.15
C ASN A 35 -4.56 -2.34 13.17
N CYS A 36 -3.53 -1.82 13.83
CA CYS A 36 -2.78 -2.54 14.86
C CYS A 36 -3.49 -2.51 16.22
N SER A 37 -3.42 -3.59 17.00
CA SER A 37 -3.92 -3.64 18.38
C SER A 37 -3.29 -2.57 19.30
N SER A 38 -2.10 -2.07 18.96
CA SER A 38 -1.40 -0.99 19.68
C SER A 38 -1.64 0.40 19.08
N PHE A 39 -2.72 0.59 18.31
CA PHE A 39 -3.03 1.87 17.66
C PHE A 39 -3.16 3.03 18.66
N ASP A 40 -3.85 2.79 19.78
CA ASP A 40 -4.03 3.78 20.84
C ASP A 40 -2.73 4.10 21.59
N SER A 41 -1.76 3.17 21.57
CA SER A 41 -0.40 3.38 22.06
C SER A 41 0.50 4.12 21.06
N GLY A 42 -0.05 4.54 19.91
CA GLY A 42 0.67 5.29 18.88
C GLY A 42 1.27 4.45 17.75
N CYS A 43 1.02 3.15 17.70
CA CYS A 43 1.50 2.31 16.60
C CYS A 43 0.69 2.59 15.32
N ARG A 44 1.31 3.28 14.36
CA ARG A 44 0.68 3.68 13.09
C ARG A 44 1.52 3.18 11.90
N PRO A 45 1.45 1.89 11.57
CA PRO A 45 2.19 1.32 10.43
C PRO A 45 1.55 1.72 9.09
N TYR A 46 2.26 2.52 8.30
CA TYR A 46 1.84 2.88 6.95
C TYR A 46 2.52 1.99 5.91
N MET A 47 1.81 1.54 4.89
CA MET A 47 2.34 0.61 3.88
C MET A 47 1.96 1.01 2.46
N CYS A 48 2.80 0.63 1.49
CA CYS A 48 2.46 0.76 0.07
C CYS A 48 1.30 -0.20 -0.27
N ASN A 49 0.29 0.31 -0.97
CA ASN A 49 -0.78 -0.49 -1.56
C ASN A 49 -0.89 -0.18 -3.06
N THR A 50 0.16 -0.56 -3.77
CA THR A 50 0.31 -0.41 -5.22
C THR A 50 0.11 -1.76 -5.90
N ASP A 51 0.09 -1.79 -7.22
CA ASP A 51 0.14 -3.06 -7.96
C ASP A 51 1.53 -3.75 -7.85
N ASP A 52 1.60 -4.96 -8.39
CA ASP A 52 2.76 -5.85 -8.49
C ASP A 52 3.94 -5.28 -9.28
N ARG A 53 3.69 -4.23 -10.06
CA ARG A 53 4.72 -3.53 -10.84
C ARG A 53 5.47 -2.48 -10.03
N HIS A 54 4.93 -2.14 -8.87
CA HIS A 54 5.56 -1.31 -7.86
C HIS A 54 5.84 -2.15 -6.61
N SER A 55 6.35 -1.55 -5.53
CA SER A 55 6.81 -2.31 -4.36
C SER A 55 5.76 -3.25 -3.71
N ASN A 56 4.45 -3.09 -4.01
CA ASN A 56 3.32 -3.95 -3.60
C ASN A 56 3.39 -4.48 -2.15
N CYS A 57 3.85 -3.64 -1.24
CA CYS A 57 4.30 -4.08 0.08
C CYS A 57 3.17 -4.74 0.90
N LEU A 58 1.94 -4.23 0.81
CA LEU A 58 0.80 -4.77 1.54
C LEU A 58 0.46 -6.21 1.10
N ASP A 59 0.44 -6.47 -0.20
CA ASP A 59 0.14 -7.79 -0.74
C ASP A 59 1.22 -8.80 -0.36
N GLN A 60 2.50 -8.44 -0.49
CA GLN A 60 3.62 -9.29 -0.05
C GLN A 60 3.56 -9.60 1.45
N PHE A 61 3.21 -8.60 2.26
CA PHE A 61 3.03 -8.76 3.69
C PHE A 61 1.91 -9.74 4.04
N CYS A 62 0.76 -9.61 3.38
CA CYS A 62 -0.35 -10.53 3.54
C CYS A 62 0.00 -11.97 3.11
N LYS A 63 0.65 -12.12 1.94
CA LYS A 63 1.06 -13.41 1.38
C LYS A 63 2.03 -14.15 2.29
N SER A 64 3.05 -13.45 2.81
CA SER A 64 4.05 -14.03 3.72
C SER A 64 3.46 -14.52 5.05
N SER A 65 2.35 -13.93 5.47
CA SER A 65 1.71 -14.20 6.76
C SER A 65 0.54 -15.18 6.68
N GLY A 66 0.14 -15.61 5.47
CA GLY A 66 -0.78 -16.73 5.26
C GLY A 66 -2.29 -16.41 5.28
N SER A 67 -2.70 -15.13 5.38
CA SER A 67 -4.09 -14.71 5.09
C SER A 67 -4.21 -13.18 5.10
N CYS A 68 -4.95 -12.63 4.14
CA CYS A 68 -5.30 -11.21 4.09
C CYS A 68 -6.78 -11.06 4.54
N PRO A 69 -7.12 -10.18 5.50
CA PRO A 69 -8.50 -9.92 5.95
C PRO A 69 -9.55 -9.53 4.90
N SER A 70 -9.32 -9.63 3.59
CA SER A 70 -10.24 -9.08 2.57
C SER A 70 -10.39 -9.88 1.28
N ALA A 71 -9.96 -11.14 1.20
CA ALA A 71 -10.19 -11.98 0.01
C ALA A 71 -11.02 -13.22 0.35
N SER A 72 -12.35 -13.10 0.28
CA SER A 72 -13.21 -14.27 0.11
C SER A 72 -13.07 -14.77 -1.33
N THR A 73 -12.44 -15.93 -1.55
CA THR A 73 -12.95 -17.01 -2.43
C THR A 73 -12.20 -18.31 -2.11
N SER A 74 -13.02 -19.31 -1.79
CA SER A 74 -12.79 -20.76 -1.62
C SER A 74 -11.52 -21.39 -2.21
N SER A 75 -10.72 -21.96 -1.32
CA SER A 75 -10.21 -23.32 -1.49
C SER A 75 -10.59 -24.12 -0.25
N ASN A 76 -11.45 -25.13 -0.45
CA ASN A 76 -11.73 -26.14 0.56
C ASN A 76 -10.46 -26.94 0.87
N GLU A 77 -10.54 -27.67 1.98
CA GLU A 77 -9.62 -28.70 2.48
C GLU A 77 -8.53 -28.22 3.47
N SER A 78 -8.84 -28.49 4.75
CA SER A 78 -7.91 -28.95 5.80
C SER A 78 -7.13 -27.91 6.61
N GLY A 79 -7.78 -27.38 7.65
CA GLY A 79 -7.13 -27.12 8.95
C GLY A 79 -6.04 -26.04 9.02
N SER A 80 -6.06 -25.00 8.18
CA SER A 80 -5.05 -23.96 8.25
C SER A 80 -5.29 -23.05 9.47
N ASN A 81 -4.41 -23.15 10.46
CA ASN A 81 -4.20 -22.10 11.46
C ASN A 81 -4.18 -20.74 10.75
N GLN A 82 -5.25 -19.95 10.88
CA GLN A 82 -5.25 -18.56 10.43
C GLN A 82 -4.18 -17.83 11.23
N ARG A 83 -2.97 -17.76 10.68
CA ARG A 83 -1.88 -17.02 11.31
C ARG A 83 -2.31 -15.56 11.28
N LYS A 84 -2.55 -15.01 12.46
CA LYS A 84 -2.86 -13.59 12.61
C LYS A 84 -1.67 -12.79 12.08
N LEU A 85 -1.98 -11.78 11.27
CA LEU A 85 -0.98 -10.83 10.80
C LEU A 85 -0.35 -10.10 12.00
N ALA A 86 0.98 -10.11 12.08
CA ALA A 86 1.72 -9.44 13.14
C ALA A 86 2.27 -8.10 12.63
N CYS A 87 2.05 -7.03 13.39
CA CYS A 87 2.49 -5.69 13.06
C CYS A 87 4.00 -5.63 12.83
N PRO A 88 4.48 -5.09 11.70
CA PRO A 88 5.93 -5.00 11.43
C PRO A 88 6.66 -4.05 12.40
N LEU A 89 5.94 -3.15 13.08
CA LEU A 89 6.54 -2.19 14.01
C LEU A 89 6.59 -2.69 15.46
N CYS A 90 5.49 -3.27 15.96
CA CYS A 90 5.38 -3.64 17.38
C CYS A 90 5.08 -5.12 17.63
N ARG A 91 4.93 -5.93 16.58
CA ARG A 91 4.52 -7.34 16.63
C ARG A 91 3.13 -7.60 17.22
N GLY A 92 2.33 -6.55 17.45
CA GLY A 92 0.92 -6.65 17.86
C GLY A 92 0.02 -7.21 16.74
N GLU A 93 -1.18 -7.64 17.10
CA GLU A 93 -2.14 -8.17 16.13
C GLU A 93 -2.63 -7.08 15.16
N ILE A 94 -2.81 -7.42 13.88
CA ILE A 94 -3.44 -6.56 12.88
C ILE A 94 -4.86 -7.07 12.60
N HIS A 95 -5.83 -6.16 12.68
CA HIS A 95 -7.25 -6.45 12.45
C HIS A 95 -7.73 -6.06 11.04
N GLY A 96 -6.91 -5.35 10.25
CA GLY A 96 -7.25 -4.84 8.92
C GLY A 96 -6.38 -3.66 8.52
N TRP A 97 -6.84 -2.89 7.54
CA TRP A 97 -6.21 -1.64 7.11
C TRP A 97 -7.25 -0.62 6.62
N PHE A 98 -6.86 0.64 6.59
CA PHE A 98 -7.67 1.75 6.10
C PHE A 98 -6.90 2.53 5.04
N MET A 99 -7.60 3.00 4.01
CA MET A 99 -7.06 4.02 3.13
C MET A 99 -6.93 5.32 3.91
N ILE A 100 -5.78 5.99 3.79
CA ILE A 100 -5.59 7.29 4.44
C ILE A 100 -6.37 8.38 3.70
N LEU A 101 -6.57 9.53 4.34
CA LEU A 101 -7.26 10.66 3.72
C LEU A 101 -6.55 11.13 2.45
N ASP A 102 -7.33 11.56 1.46
CA ASP A 102 -6.82 11.95 0.14
C ASP A 102 -5.69 12.99 0.19
N PRO A 103 -5.74 14.07 1.01
CA PRO A 103 -4.62 15.01 1.10
C PRO A 103 -3.30 14.38 1.56
N ALA A 104 -3.38 13.40 2.46
CA ALA A 104 -2.22 12.65 2.95
C ALA A 104 -1.70 11.72 1.86
N ARG A 105 -2.61 11.04 1.15
CA ARG A 105 -2.29 10.13 0.06
C ARG A 105 -1.64 10.86 -1.11
N GLU A 106 -2.20 11.99 -1.53
CA GLU A 106 -1.64 12.83 -2.59
C GLU A 106 -0.25 13.33 -2.22
N LEU A 107 -0.05 13.82 -0.99
CA LEU A 107 1.26 14.26 -0.54
C LEU A 107 2.28 13.11 -0.58
N LEU A 108 1.93 11.93 -0.08
CA LEU A 108 2.82 10.78 -0.09
C LEU A 108 3.10 10.27 -1.51
N ASN A 109 2.09 10.28 -2.38
CA ASN A 109 2.24 9.93 -3.79
C ASN A 109 3.15 10.90 -4.55
N SER A 110 3.18 12.17 -4.16
CA SER A 110 4.07 13.19 -4.75
C SER A 110 5.54 13.04 -4.35
N LYS A 111 5.86 12.20 -3.36
CA LYS A 111 7.25 11.99 -2.94
C LYS A 111 7.97 11.09 -3.96
N PRO A 112 9.14 11.53 -4.48
CA PRO A 112 9.83 10.81 -5.52
C PRO A 112 10.46 9.52 -4.98
N ARG A 113 10.48 8.47 -5.80
CA ARG A 113 11.13 7.19 -5.53
C ARG A 113 11.80 6.64 -6.78
N SER A 114 12.82 5.81 -6.60
CA SER A 114 13.41 5.07 -7.70
C SER A 114 12.49 3.96 -8.20
N CYS A 115 12.57 3.68 -9.50
CA CYS A 115 11.96 2.49 -10.10
C CYS A 115 12.38 1.22 -9.35
N SER A 116 11.45 0.28 -9.19
CA SER A 116 11.72 -0.98 -8.48
C SER A 116 12.43 -2.03 -9.35
N TYR A 117 12.69 -1.76 -10.63
CA TYR A 117 13.38 -2.67 -11.54
C TYR A 117 14.91 -2.56 -11.38
N GLU A 118 15.60 -3.70 -11.21
CA GLU A 118 17.02 -3.80 -10.78
C GLU A 118 18.07 -3.15 -11.70
N SER A 119 17.68 -2.63 -12.85
CA SER A 119 18.58 -1.94 -13.80
C SER A 119 17.99 -0.65 -14.33
N CYS A 120 17.09 -0.01 -13.58
CA CYS A 120 16.46 1.23 -13.97
C CYS A 120 16.75 2.35 -12.95
N ASP A 121 17.32 3.45 -13.44
CA ASP A 121 17.66 4.62 -12.63
C ASP A 121 16.57 5.71 -12.67
N PHE A 122 15.39 5.40 -13.21
CA PHE A 122 14.29 6.37 -13.24
C PHE A 122 13.83 6.71 -11.83
N VAL A 123 13.65 8.00 -11.56
CA VAL A 123 13.14 8.52 -10.29
C VAL A 123 11.98 9.45 -10.60
N GLY A 124 10.86 9.25 -9.93
CA GLY A 124 9.67 10.08 -10.11
C GLY A 124 8.65 9.89 -9.00
N ASP A 125 7.58 10.68 -9.05
CA ASP A 125 6.41 10.47 -8.21
C ASP A 125 5.63 9.21 -8.62
N TYR A 126 4.57 8.87 -7.88
CA TYR A 126 3.78 7.67 -8.20
C TYR A 126 3.16 7.70 -9.61
N SER A 127 2.69 8.87 -10.09
CA SER A 127 2.07 9.00 -11.42
C SER A 127 3.11 8.86 -12.53
N GLU A 128 4.28 9.46 -12.34
CA GLU A 128 5.42 9.37 -13.24
C GLU A 128 5.97 7.94 -13.32
N LEU A 129 6.17 7.29 -12.17
CA LEU A 129 6.58 5.89 -12.09
C LEU A 129 5.58 4.96 -12.78
N SER A 130 4.28 5.15 -12.53
CA SER A 130 3.23 4.34 -13.17
C SER A 130 3.28 4.44 -14.69
N LYS A 131 3.53 5.63 -15.24
CA LYS A 131 3.67 5.84 -16.69
C LYS A 131 4.97 5.22 -17.22
N HIS A 132 6.08 5.43 -16.51
CA HIS A 132 7.39 4.91 -16.87
C HIS A 132 7.41 3.38 -16.94
N VAL A 133 6.85 2.71 -15.93
CA VAL A 133 6.75 1.24 -15.91
C VAL A 133 5.94 0.73 -17.10
N LEU A 134 4.86 1.42 -17.47
CA LEU A 134 4.03 1.05 -18.62
C LEU A 134 4.75 1.20 -19.96
N SER A 135 5.62 2.21 -20.11
CA SER A 135 6.33 2.48 -21.36
C SER A 135 7.63 1.68 -21.49
N ASP A 136 8.42 1.63 -20.42
CA ASP A 136 9.82 1.19 -20.46
C ASP A 136 9.98 -0.23 -19.90
N HIS A 137 8.97 -0.72 -19.17
CA HIS A 137 8.93 -2.07 -18.62
C HIS A 137 7.66 -2.84 -19.03
N PRO A 138 7.32 -2.92 -20.33
CA PRO A 138 6.09 -3.57 -20.80
C PRO A 138 6.04 -5.08 -20.50
N ALA A 139 7.19 -5.72 -20.29
CA ALA A 139 7.29 -7.14 -19.95
C ALA A 139 6.94 -7.47 -18.49
N ILE A 140 6.78 -6.46 -17.60
CA ILE A 140 6.20 -6.62 -16.26
C ILE A 140 4.65 -6.57 -16.36
N GLN A 141 4.09 -6.89 -17.53
CA GLN A 141 2.68 -7.22 -17.68
C GLN A 141 2.44 -8.62 -17.11
N PRO A 142 1.43 -8.81 -16.25
CA PRO A 142 0.88 -10.14 -16.04
C PRO A 142 0.51 -10.70 -17.41
N LEU A 143 1.04 -11.89 -17.72
CA LEU A 143 0.63 -12.69 -18.88
C LEU A 143 -0.91 -12.67 -18.95
N GLU A 144 -1.48 -12.53 -20.15
CA GLU A 144 -2.88 -12.23 -20.49
C GLU A 144 -3.98 -13.06 -19.78
N ASP A 145 -3.66 -14.02 -18.91
CA ASP A 145 -4.61 -14.80 -18.12
C ASP A 145 -5.26 -14.05 -16.95
N ASP A 146 -4.71 -12.93 -16.46
CA ASP A 146 -5.28 -12.18 -15.32
C ASP A 146 -6.23 -11.02 -15.74
N LEU A 147 -6.43 -10.80 -17.04
CA LEU A 147 -7.42 -9.84 -17.54
C LEU A 147 -8.87 -10.30 -17.28
N ARG A 148 -9.09 -11.57 -16.94
CA ARG A 148 -10.42 -12.08 -16.58
C ARG A 148 -10.89 -11.66 -15.19
N GLN A 149 -10.00 -11.17 -14.30
CA GLN A 149 -10.42 -10.73 -12.97
C GLN A 149 -10.72 -9.22 -12.88
N LEU A 150 -10.17 -8.42 -13.79
CA LEU A 150 -10.42 -6.98 -13.84
C LEU A 150 -11.76 -6.61 -14.52
N THR A 151 -12.35 -7.50 -15.32
CA THR A 151 -13.65 -7.24 -15.97
C THR A 151 -14.88 -7.57 -15.10
N PHE A 152 -14.72 -8.30 -13.99
CA PHE A 152 -15.86 -8.66 -13.13
C PHE A 152 -16.27 -7.59 -12.10
N GLN A 153 -15.47 -6.55 -11.87
CA GLN A 153 -15.86 -5.45 -10.98
C GLN A 153 -16.38 -4.20 -11.69
N VAL A 154 -16.16 -4.06 -13.01
CA VAL A 154 -16.75 -2.93 -13.78
C VAL A 154 -18.22 -3.19 -14.12
N ASN A 155 -18.67 -4.46 -14.15
CA ASN A 155 -20.05 -4.83 -14.51
C ASN A 155 -20.97 -5.16 -13.32
N LYS A 156 -20.66 -4.73 -12.10
CA LYS A 156 -21.58 -4.85 -10.94
C LYS A 156 -22.19 -3.51 -10.49
N PHE A 157 -22.26 -2.54 -11.41
CA PHE A 157 -22.94 -1.26 -11.20
C PHE A 157 -23.89 -0.87 -12.34
N PHE A 158 -24.38 -1.85 -13.11
CA PHE A 158 -25.66 -1.74 -13.84
C PHE A 158 -26.59 -2.86 -13.39
#